data_AF-A0A961G128-F1
#
_entry.id   AF-A0A961G128-F1
#
_cell.length_a   1.000
_cell.length_b   1.000
_cell.length_c   1.000
_cell.angle_alpha   90.00
_cell.angle_beta   90.00
_cell.angle_gamma   90.00
#
_symmetry.space_group_name_H-M   'P 1'
#
loop_
_entity.id
_entity.type
_entity.pdbx_description
1 polymer ?
#
loop_
_entity_poly.entity_id
_entity_poly.type
_entity_poly.pdbx_seq_one_letter_code
_entity_poly.pdbx_strand_id
1 'polypeptide(L)'
;MGRRVKPEEERSLDSLLDALTNVVGILLLILVITSLGLTSAVKKIVENLPVVTKEQLEEKKITASEIRKNLPTLQQTHDDLTKKVPEETKDKNHIVLQIEEIEKNNKDLTQKISDRAELQRRIDEAETKKKAEEAKLTAIADELAKLKAALDQTPKREVADAQVVKMPNPRIAPEQATAHYVVCKGGRIYYIGDPYDHVFGIQAVIDQNFAKLAQTDPALGFHTFSLATTKRNDAKTAFLPVTEDVRLNSRLTKELPWSGASITEFDAAGTVLPAKNMITRLFGNTEKHEFPVCKFRVDLKKVQAFFGDGKLGPKDFKYYVSRSGTGDKLKLSIGFKEQGGSSVEAIKQRDSEFEKACKAASVTRRVFFFYYVDADSFPAYLDAREVSETFNIPAGWTPFSGDRIEPKASPLRTTVKIRMDALPLADYAKIGDTTGPALLPLLDKEVKEFAQNVEKSVPADLKDPAKRTQFITDLTTQRRDFIVRTTQPAVRQVFEAALAAREAKGEAEVQIDAHPPEIPFVRIFVPSNPPSQPAPPPDPNAPKPKPAPPAGSTRLILD
;
A
#
# COMPACT_ATOMS: atom_id res chain seq x y z
N MET A 1 30.49 19.07 65.04
CA MET A 1 30.55 17.62 64.82
C MET A 1 29.68 17.28 63.62
N GLY A 2 30.31 16.97 62.49
CA GLY A 2 29.61 16.60 61.27
C GLY A 2 29.38 15.09 61.20
N ARG A 3 28.21 14.67 60.73
CA ARG A 3 27.99 13.34 60.19
C ARG A 3 27.52 13.51 58.75
N ARG A 4 28.43 13.25 57.80
CA ARG A 4 28.15 13.23 56.36
C ARG A 4 27.15 12.11 56.05
N VAL A 5 26.10 12.43 55.31
CA VAL A 5 25.23 11.47 54.62
C VAL A 5 25.83 11.23 53.24
N LYS A 6 26.08 9.96 52.88
CA LYS A 6 26.54 9.53 51.54
C LYS A 6 25.33 9.42 50.60
N PRO A 7 25.48 9.68 49.29
CA PRO A 7 24.44 9.45 48.31
C PRO A 7 24.39 7.95 47.96
N GLU A 8 23.20 7.34 48.06
CA GLU A 8 22.89 6.07 47.40
C GLU A 8 22.35 6.38 46.01
N GLU A 9 23.17 6.23 44.98
CA GLU A 9 22.70 6.16 43.59
C GLU A 9 23.74 5.52 42.65
N GLU A 10 24.27 4.35 43.02
CA GLU A 10 25.12 3.54 42.11
C GLU A 10 24.77 2.03 42.11
N ARG A 11 23.70 1.60 42.79
CA ARG A 11 23.39 0.17 42.97
C ARG A 11 22.42 -0.47 41.96
N SER A 12 21.86 0.27 41.01
CA SER A 12 20.87 -0.27 40.07
C SER A 12 21.42 -0.69 38.69
N LEU A 13 22.53 -0.08 38.24
CA LEU A 13 23.14 -0.42 36.95
C LEU A 13 24.12 -1.59 37.05
N ASP A 14 24.85 -1.70 38.16
CA ASP A 14 25.82 -2.77 38.37
C ASP A 14 25.11 -4.13 38.57
N SER A 15 24.02 -4.18 39.33
CA SER A 15 23.19 -5.39 39.48
C SER A 15 22.48 -5.78 38.18
N LEU A 16 22.27 -4.85 37.25
CA LEU A 16 21.66 -5.10 35.93
C LEU A 16 22.71 -5.56 34.91
N LEU A 17 23.92 -5.01 34.99
CA LEU A 17 25.09 -5.50 34.27
C LEU A 17 25.50 -6.90 34.74
N ASP A 18 25.43 -7.20 36.03
CA ASP A 18 25.73 -8.51 36.62
C ASP A 18 24.67 -9.56 36.23
N ALA A 19 23.39 -9.18 36.18
CA ALA A 19 22.33 -10.03 35.63
C ALA A 19 22.49 -10.28 34.11
N LEU A 20 22.89 -9.26 33.34
CA LEU A 20 23.14 -9.40 31.91
C LEU A 20 24.38 -10.24 31.60
N THR A 21 25.46 -10.14 32.40
CA THR A 21 26.65 -10.98 32.21
C THR A 21 26.42 -12.42 32.65
N ASN A 22 25.61 -12.67 33.69
CA ASN A 22 25.29 -14.03 34.11
C ASN A 22 24.38 -14.76 33.09
N VAL A 23 23.42 -14.03 32.48
CA VAL A 23 22.55 -14.57 31.41
C VAL A 23 23.32 -14.77 30.11
N VAL A 24 24.18 -13.82 29.72
CA VAL A 24 25.06 -13.97 28.54
C VAL A 24 26.09 -15.08 28.76
N GLY A 25 26.59 -15.24 29.99
CA GLY A 25 27.50 -16.32 30.39
C GLY A 25 26.84 -17.70 30.30
N ILE A 26 25.61 -17.85 30.78
CA ILE A 26 24.82 -19.08 30.63
C ILE A 26 24.51 -19.36 29.16
N LEU A 27 24.19 -18.35 28.35
CA LEU A 27 23.95 -18.51 26.92
C LEU A 27 25.21 -18.96 26.17
N LEU A 28 26.38 -18.38 26.50
CA LEU A 28 27.66 -18.81 25.96
C LEU A 28 28.01 -20.24 26.40
N LEU A 29 27.71 -20.60 27.65
CA LEU A 29 27.97 -21.94 28.17
C LEU A 29 27.05 -22.99 27.55
N ILE A 30 25.76 -22.68 27.33
CA ILE A 30 24.84 -23.52 26.54
C ILE A 30 25.30 -23.61 25.08
N LEU A 31 25.79 -22.53 24.49
CA LEU A 31 26.31 -22.52 23.12
C LEU A 31 27.59 -23.37 22.98
N VAL A 32 28.45 -23.39 24.00
CA VAL A 32 29.61 -24.28 24.08
C VAL A 32 29.20 -25.73 24.35
N ILE A 33 28.20 -26.00 25.18
CA ILE A 33 27.70 -27.36 25.43
C ILE A 33 26.98 -27.93 24.20
N THR A 34 26.24 -27.11 23.46
CA THR A 34 25.59 -27.51 22.20
C THR A 34 26.62 -27.71 21.07
N SER A 35 27.68 -26.92 21.01
CA SER A 35 28.78 -27.15 20.04
C SER A 35 29.61 -28.40 20.39
N LEU A 36 29.82 -28.69 21.68
CA LEU A 36 30.43 -29.94 22.14
C LEU A 36 29.51 -31.16 21.90
N GLY A 37 28.19 -31.02 22.04
CA GLY A 37 27.20 -32.06 21.76
C GLY A 37 27.07 -32.42 20.27
N LEU A 38 27.25 -31.46 19.37
CA LEU A 38 27.25 -31.68 17.91
C LEU A 38 28.47 -32.46 17.44
N THR A 39 29.63 -32.30 18.09
CA THR A 39 30.87 -32.96 17.64
C THR A 39 30.85 -34.46 17.94
N SER A 40 30.24 -34.88 19.06
CA SER A 40 30.06 -36.32 19.38
C SER A 40 28.91 -36.98 18.63
N ALA A 41 27.83 -36.24 18.32
CA ALA A 41 26.72 -36.76 17.50
C ALA A 41 27.13 -36.93 16.03
N VAL A 42 27.94 -36.00 15.48
CA VAL A 42 28.48 -36.12 14.12
C VAL A 42 29.56 -37.20 14.05
N LYS A 43 30.42 -37.38 15.06
CA LYS A 43 31.36 -38.52 15.11
C LYS A 43 30.64 -39.88 15.11
N LYS A 44 29.56 -40.04 15.88
CA LYS A 44 28.77 -41.30 15.90
C LYS A 44 27.99 -41.58 14.61
N ILE A 45 27.60 -40.54 13.86
CA ILE A 45 26.93 -40.68 12.56
C ILE A 45 27.95 -40.97 11.45
N VAL A 46 29.16 -40.39 11.52
CA VAL A 46 30.24 -40.65 10.56
C VAL A 46 30.91 -42.01 10.80
N GLU A 47 30.98 -42.50 12.04
CA GLU A 47 31.53 -43.82 12.38
C GLU A 47 30.62 -45.01 11.99
N ASN A 48 29.33 -44.78 11.68
CA ASN A 48 28.37 -45.82 11.29
C ASN A 48 27.91 -45.77 9.83
N LEU A 49 28.54 -44.94 8.98
CA LEU A 49 28.30 -44.94 7.54
C LEU A 49 29.50 -45.61 6.85
N PRO A 50 29.31 -46.71 6.10
CA PRO A 50 30.42 -47.36 5.41
C PRO A 50 30.94 -46.45 4.31
N VAL A 51 32.18 -45.96 4.47
CA VAL A 51 32.89 -45.19 3.46
C VAL A 51 33.29 -46.15 2.35
N VAL A 52 32.59 -46.07 1.21
CA VAL A 52 32.99 -46.79 -0.01
C VAL A 52 34.20 -46.08 -0.60
N THR A 53 35.40 -46.61 -0.32
CA THR A 53 36.66 -46.17 -0.93
C THR A 53 36.66 -46.45 -2.43
N LYS A 54 37.41 -45.64 -3.19
CA LYS A 54 37.49 -45.69 -4.67
C LYS A 54 37.83 -47.08 -5.25
N GLU A 55 38.42 -47.96 -4.45
CA GLU A 55 38.74 -49.35 -4.80
C GLU A 55 37.48 -50.24 -4.92
N GLN A 56 36.46 -50.05 -4.06
CA GLN A 56 35.20 -50.79 -4.12
C GLN A 56 34.29 -50.34 -5.28
N LEU A 57 34.52 -49.14 -5.82
CA LEU A 57 33.84 -48.64 -7.02
C LEU A 57 34.40 -49.30 -8.29
N GLU A 58 35.71 -49.52 -8.35
CA GLU A 58 36.35 -50.23 -9.46
C GLU A 58 36.03 -51.73 -9.42
N GLU A 59 35.98 -52.34 -8.24
CA GLU A 59 35.57 -53.74 -8.09
C GLU A 59 34.13 -53.97 -8.61
N LYS A 60 33.20 -53.04 -8.31
CA LYS A 60 31.82 -53.08 -8.83
C LYS A 60 31.69 -52.77 -10.32
N LYS A 61 32.62 -51.99 -10.90
CA LYS A 61 32.69 -51.80 -12.37
C LYS A 61 33.17 -53.06 -13.07
N ILE A 62 34.14 -53.78 -12.48
CA ILE A 62 34.62 -55.06 -13.00
C ILE A 62 33.47 -56.07 -12.99
N THR A 63 32.72 -56.18 -11.88
CA THR A 63 31.55 -57.07 -11.80
C THR A 63 30.47 -56.69 -12.83
N ALA A 64 30.19 -55.39 -13.01
CA ALA A 64 29.24 -54.92 -14.02
C ALA A 64 29.70 -55.22 -15.47
N SER A 65 31.01 -55.23 -15.73
CA SER A 65 31.58 -55.56 -17.04
C SER A 65 31.55 -57.06 -17.33
N GLU A 66 31.76 -57.90 -16.32
CA GLU A 66 31.65 -59.36 -16.42
C GLU A 66 30.20 -59.78 -16.61
N ILE A 67 29.26 -59.16 -15.89
CA ILE A 67 27.82 -59.37 -16.08
C ILE A 67 27.38 -58.99 -17.50
N ARG A 68 27.92 -57.91 -18.07
CA ARG A 68 27.66 -57.52 -19.47
C ARG A 68 28.26 -58.49 -20.49
N LYS A 69 29.42 -59.09 -20.21
CA LYS A 69 30.03 -60.12 -21.07
C LYS A 69 29.31 -61.46 -21.01
N ASN A 70 28.68 -61.79 -19.89
CA ASN A 70 27.91 -63.02 -19.70
C ASN A 70 26.46 -62.93 -20.19
N LEU A 71 25.97 -61.72 -20.47
CA LEU A 71 24.64 -61.47 -21.03
C LEU A 71 24.43 -62.12 -22.42
N PRO A 72 25.33 -62.00 -23.41
CA PRO A 72 25.15 -62.64 -24.71
C PRO A 72 25.28 -64.16 -24.68
N THR A 73 26.11 -64.73 -23.79
CA THR A 73 26.20 -66.19 -23.62
C THR A 73 24.94 -66.76 -22.98
N LEU A 74 24.36 -66.08 -21.99
CA LEU A 74 23.06 -66.46 -21.42
C LEU A 74 21.91 -66.35 -22.44
N GLN A 75 21.94 -65.35 -23.32
CA GLN A 75 20.98 -65.23 -24.42
C GLN A 75 21.13 -66.34 -25.46
N GLN A 76 22.36 -66.73 -25.81
CA GLN A 76 22.60 -67.88 -26.69
C GLN A 76 22.16 -69.20 -26.04
N THR A 77 22.38 -69.36 -24.74
CA THR A 77 21.93 -70.55 -23.99
C THR A 77 20.40 -70.62 -23.93
N HIS A 78 19.74 -69.47 -23.76
CA HIS A 78 18.29 -69.34 -23.82
C HIS A 78 17.73 -69.69 -25.21
N ASP A 79 18.34 -69.19 -26.29
CA ASP A 79 17.91 -69.49 -27.66
C ASP A 79 18.13 -70.96 -28.05
N ASP A 80 19.19 -71.60 -27.53
CA ASP A 80 19.46 -73.03 -27.71
C ASP A 80 18.51 -73.94 -26.91
N LEU A 81 18.10 -73.52 -25.71
CA LEU A 81 17.11 -74.21 -24.90
C LEU A 81 15.69 -74.06 -25.47
N THR A 82 15.38 -72.91 -26.08
CA THR A 82 14.06 -72.65 -26.69
C THR A 82 13.82 -73.49 -27.95
N LYS A 83 14.89 -73.95 -28.62
CA LYS A 83 14.81 -74.78 -29.84
C LYS A 83 14.78 -76.30 -29.58
N LYS A 84 15.09 -76.76 -28.36
CA LYS A 84 15.16 -78.19 -28.03
C LYS A 84 14.10 -78.58 -26.99
N VAL A 85 12.99 -79.12 -27.52
CA VAL A 85 12.16 -80.19 -26.94
C VAL A 85 10.98 -79.75 -26.03
N PRO A 86 9.84 -80.49 -26.12
CA PRO A 86 8.47 -80.00 -25.90
C PRO A 86 7.86 -80.37 -24.54
N GLU A 87 6.66 -79.80 -24.33
CA GLU A 87 5.55 -80.22 -23.44
C GLU A 87 5.86 -81.13 -22.24
N GLU A 88 5.77 -80.58 -21.02
CA GLU A 88 4.75 -80.99 -20.04
C GLU A 88 4.79 -80.18 -18.71
N THR A 89 3.60 -79.70 -18.34
CA THR A 89 2.97 -79.47 -17.02
C THR A 89 3.73 -79.05 -15.74
N LYS A 90 3.09 -78.09 -15.06
CA LYS A 90 3.21 -77.58 -13.67
C LYS A 90 4.19 -76.45 -13.34
N ASP A 91 5.31 -76.29 -14.04
CA ASP A 91 6.24 -75.19 -13.72
C ASP A 91 5.91 -73.83 -14.36
N LYS A 92 5.02 -73.80 -15.37
CA LYS A 92 4.62 -72.56 -16.07
C LYS A 92 3.94 -71.53 -15.17
N ASN A 93 3.05 -71.93 -14.25
CA ASN A 93 2.33 -70.96 -13.42
C ASN A 93 3.24 -70.34 -12.35
N HIS A 94 4.19 -71.09 -11.81
CA HIS A 94 5.17 -70.56 -10.86
C HIS A 94 6.14 -69.60 -11.56
N ILE A 95 6.59 -69.96 -12.76
CA ILE A 95 7.48 -69.10 -13.56
C ILE A 95 6.75 -67.83 -14.04
N VAL A 96 5.48 -67.91 -14.45
CA VAL A 96 4.68 -66.73 -14.85
C VAL A 96 4.44 -65.80 -13.67
N LEU A 97 4.15 -66.31 -12.47
CA LEU A 97 4.00 -65.49 -11.27
C LEU A 97 5.33 -64.82 -10.86
N GLN A 98 6.45 -65.54 -10.97
CA GLN A 98 7.77 -64.97 -10.74
C GLN A 98 8.12 -63.88 -11.78
N ILE A 99 7.72 -64.07 -13.04
CA ILE A 99 7.92 -63.06 -14.09
C ILE A 99 7.06 -61.82 -13.82
N GLU A 100 5.79 -61.96 -13.44
CA GLU A 100 4.93 -60.82 -13.08
C GLU A 100 5.45 -60.07 -11.85
N GLU A 101 5.97 -60.79 -10.86
CA GLU A 101 6.59 -60.19 -9.67
C GLU A 101 7.88 -59.44 -10.01
N ILE A 102 8.71 -60.00 -10.89
CA ILE A 102 9.92 -59.35 -11.40
C ILE A 102 9.57 -58.11 -12.24
N GLU A 103 8.55 -58.15 -13.09
CA GLU A 103 8.09 -56.99 -13.86
C GLU A 103 7.54 -55.88 -12.96
N LYS A 104 6.79 -56.25 -11.91
CA LYS A 104 6.27 -55.31 -10.92
C LYS A 104 7.42 -54.66 -10.14
N ASN A 105 8.41 -55.45 -9.70
CA ASN A 105 9.59 -54.94 -9.02
C ASN A 105 10.45 -54.04 -9.93
N ASN A 106 10.56 -54.36 -11.23
CA ASN A 106 11.27 -53.52 -12.19
C ASN A 106 10.54 -52.20 -12.47
N LYS A 107 9.21 -52.18 -12.51
CA LYS A 107 8.42 -50.94 -12.60
C LYS A 107 8.61 -50.07 -11.36
N ASP A 108 8.56 -50.68 -10.17
CA ASP A 108 8.73 -49.99 -8.89
C ASP A 108 10.16 -49.43 -8.73
N LEU A 109 11.17 -50.16 -9.21
CA LEU A 109 12.56 -49.68 -9.32
C LEU A 109 12.71 -48.54 -10.33
N THR A 110 12.03 -48.60 -11.48
CA THR A 110 12.04 -47.52 -12.48
C THR A 110 11.42 -46.23 -11.93
N GLN A 111 10.35 -46.36 -11.14
CA GLN A 111 9.72 -45.24 -10.47
C GLN A 111 10.63 -44.63 -9.39
N LYS A 112 11.29 -45.46 -8.56
CA LYS A 112 12.30 -45.02 -7.58
C LYS A 112 13.54 -44.38 -8.21
N ILE A 113 13.95 -44.82 -9.41
CA ILE A 113 15.04 -44.18 -10.18
C ILE A 113 14.60 -42.80 -10.69
N SER A 114 13.35 -42.65 -11.10
CA SER A 114 12.78 -41.37 -11.53
C SER A 114 12.72 -40.37 -10.38
N ASP A 115 12.29 -40.81 -9.19
CA ASP A 115 12.27 -40.00 -7.97
C ASP A 115 13.69 -39.57 -7.54
N ARG A 116 14.68 -40.45 -7.70
CA ARG A 116 16.10 -40.14 -7.43
C ARG A 116 16.65 -39.08 -8.38
N ALA A 117 16.28 -39.12 -9.67
CA ALA A 117 16.71 -38.11 -10.63
C ALA A 117 16.09 -36.74 -10.33
N GLU A 118 14.84 -36.69 -9.87
CA GLU A 118 14.20 -35.46 -9.43
C GLU A 118 14.86 -34.91 -8.15
N LEU A 119 15.17 -35.79 -7.18
CA LEU A 119 15.90 -35.40 -5.97
C LEU A 119 17.30 -34.86 -6.28
N GLN A 120 18.02 -35.44 -7.24
CA GLN A 120 19.33 -34.94 -7.66
C GLN A 120 19.24 -33.54 -8.27
N ARG A 121 18.23 -33.28 -9.12
CA ARG A 121 17.98 -31.93 -9.65
C ARG A 121 17.69 -30.92 -8.55
N ARG A 122 16.89 -31.28 -7.55
CA ARG A 122 16.60 -30.38 -6.42
C ARG A 122 17.84 -30.09 -5.57
N ILE A 123 18.75 -31.05 -5.43
CA ILE A 123 20.04 -30.86 -4.77
C ILE A 123 20.92 -29.89 -5.57
N ASP A 124 21.05 -30.09 -6.88
CA ASP A 124 21.86 -29.21 -7.74
C ASP A 124 21.28 -27.78 -7.80
N GLU A 125 19.96 -27.63 -7.84
CA GLU A 125 19.27 -26.33 -7.73
C GLU A 125 19.46 -25.68 -6.35
N ALA A 126 19.48 -26.47 -5.28
CA ALA A 126 19.74 -25.96 -3.93
C ALA A 126 21.21 -25.54 -3.76
N GLU A 127 22.17 -26.29 -4.31
CA GLU A 127 23.59 -25.93 -4.29
C GLU A 127 23.88 -24.65 -5.08
N THR A 128 23.26 -24.49 -6.24
CA THR A 128 23.42 -23.27 -7.05
C THR A 128 22.82 -22.05 -6.35
N LYS A 129 21.64 -22.18 -5.73
CA LYS A 129 21.05 -21.11 -4.89
C LYS A 129 21.91 -20.79 -3.68
N LYS A 130 22.43 -21.80 -2.98
CA LYS A 130 23.33 -21.63 -1.85
C LYS A 130 24.60 -20.86 -2.23
N LYS A 131 25.26 -21.22 -3.34
CA LYS A 131 26.44 -20.50 -3.84
C LYS A 131 26.13 -19.04 -4.20
N ALA A 132 24.95 -18.79 -4.78
CA ALA A 132 24.51 -17.43 -5.10
C ALA A 132 24.22 -16.60 -3.83
N GLU A 133 23.67 -17.21 -2.78
CA GLU A 133 23.45 -16.55 -1.49
C GLU A 133 24.76 -16.32 -0.73
N GLU A 134 25.69 -17.27 -0.73
CA GLU A 134 27.03 -17.11 -0.14
C GLU A 134 27.78 -15.95 -0.82
N ALA A 135 27.72 -15.84 -2.14
CA ALA A 135 28.31 -14.72 -2.88
C ALA A 135 27.69 -13.35 -2.53
N LYS A 136 26.37 -13.30 -2.27
CA LYS A 136 25.71 -12.08 -1.77
C LYS A 136 26.13 -11.77 -0.35
N LEU A 137 26.29 -12.79 0.50
CA LEU A 137 26.69 -12.62 1.89
C LEU A 137 28.12 -12.06 1.98
N THR A 138 29.04 -12.54 1.14
CA THR A 138 30.40 -12.00 1.05
C THR A 138 30.40 -10.55 0.54
N ALA A 139 29.58 -10.22 -0.47
CA ALA A 139 29.46 -8.85 -0.96
C ALA A 139 28.92 -7.88 0.11
N ILE A 140 27.91 -8.31 0.88
CA ILE A 140 27.36 -7.54 2.00
C ILE A 140 28.42 -7.39 3.11
N ALA A 141 29.20 -8.42 3.40
CA ALA A 141 30.28 -8.35 4.39
C ALA A 141 31.38 -7.35 3.97
N ASP A 142 31.73 -7.31 2.68
CA ASP A 142 32.68 -6.34 2.12
C ASP A 142 32.13 -4.91 2.17
N GLU A 143 30.84 -4.71 1.89
CA GLU A 143 30.19 -3.40 2.06
C GLU A 143 30.14 -2.97 3.51
N LEU A 144 29.84 -3.89 4.44
CA LEU A 144 29.88 -3.61 5.88
C LEU A 144 31.29 -3.23 6.34
N ALA A 145 32.33 -3.90 5.83
CA ALA A 145 33.71 -3.58 6.12
C ALA A 145 34.09 -2.18 5.59
N LYS A 146 33.67 -1.84 4.37
CA LYS A 146 33.85 -0.50 3.77
C LYS A 146 33.11 0.58 4.56
N LEU A 147 31.86 0.33 4.96
CA LEU A 147 31.06 1.25 5.75
C LEU A 147 31.64 1.47 7.15
N LYS A 148 32.14 0.41 7.80
CA LYS A 148 32.84 0.53 9.08
C LYS A 148 34.14 1.34 8.95
N ALA A 149 34.95 1.06 7.92
CA ALA A 149 36.16 1.83 7.67
C ALA A 149 35.87 3.31 7.37
N ALA A 150 34.79 3.62 6.64
CA ALA A 150 34.34 4.98 6.39
C ALA A 150 33.81 5.66 7.66
N LEU A 151 33.12 4.92 8.54
CA LEU A 151 32.64 5.41 9.82
C LEU A 151 33.81 5.72 10.78
N ASP A 152 34.81 4.86 10.84
CA ASP A 152 36.03 5.05 11.66
C ASP A 152 36.89 6.22 11.14
N GLN A 153 36.86 6.49 9.83
CA GLN A 153 37.48 7.66 9.20
C GLN A 153 36.62 8.92 9.30
N THR A 154 35.40 8.86 9.83
CA THR A 154 34.56 10.05 10.01
C THR A 154 35.09 10.79 11.24
N PRO A 155 35.73 11.97 11.09
CA PRO A 155 36.19 12.74 12.22
C PRO A 155 34.99 13.05 13.13
N LYS A 156 35.18 12.93 14.46
CA LYS A 156 34.18 13.37 15.44
C LYS A 156 33.76 14.78 15.05
N ARG A 157 32.47 14.97 14.76
CA ARG A 157 31.89 16.29 14.47
C ARG A 157 32.28 17.20 15.62
N GLU A 158 33.20 18.13 15.37
CA GLU A 158 33.43 19.24 16.28
C GLU A 158 32.07 19.92 16.41
N VAL A 159 31.47 19.80 17.59
CA VAL A 159 30.30 20.60 17.93
C VAL A 159 30.86 22.01 17.94
N ALA A 160 30.60 22.76 16.87
CA ALA A 160 30.97 24.17 16.80
C ALA A 160 30.51 24.82 18.12
N ASP A 161 31.41 25.59 18.73
CA ASP A 161 31.12 26.28 19.99
C ASP A 161 29.72 26.91 19.92
N ALA A 162 28.92 26.72 20.96
CA ALA A 162 27.55 27.21 21.00
C ALA A 162 27.54 28.71 20.70
N GLN A 163 27.14 29.06 19.48
CA GLN A 163 27.11 30.44 19.04
C GLN A 163 26.00 31.13 19.81
N VAL A 164 26.36 32.01 20.75
CA VAL A 164 25.40 32.80 21.51
C VAL A 164 24.80 33.85 20.58
N VAL A 165 23.71 33.49 19.92
CA VAL A 165 22.98 34.39 19.04
C VAL A 165 21.88 35.10 19.82
N LYS A 166 21.84 36.44 19.71
CA LYS A 166 20.73 37.24 20.23
C LYS A 166 19.50 37.04 19.34
N MET A 167 18.45 36.45 19.92
CA MET A 167 17.18 36.25 19.22
C MET A 167 16.41 37.58 19.13
N PRO A 168 15.89 37.95 17.93
CA PRO A 168 14.94 39.05 17.81
C PRO A 168 13.71 38.80 18.70
N ASN A 169 13.17 39.85 19.30
CA ASN A 169 12.07 39.73 20.24
C ASN A 169 10.84 39.12 19.53
N PRO A 170 10.24 38.02 20.03
CA PRO A 170 9.07 37.42 19.41
C PRO A 170 7.91 38.41 19.43
N ARG A 171 7.21 38.53 18.29
CA ARG A 171 5.95 39.28 18.20
C ARG A 171 4.80 38.28 18.19
N ILE A 172 3.85 38.46 19.09
CA ILE A 172 2.69 37.57 19.23
C ILE A 172 1.80 37.73 17.99
N ALA A 173 1.46 36.61 17.35
CA ALA A 173 0.52 36.60 16.23
C ALA A 173 -0.91 36.88 16.74
N PRO A 174 -1.74 37.64 16.01
CA PRO A 174 -3.13 37.84 16.40
C PRO A 174 -3.90 36.50 16.36
N GLU A 175 -4.94 36.34 17.19
CA GLU A 175 -5.67 35.05 17.36
C GLU A 175 -6.26 34.45 16.08
N GLN A 176 -6.51 35.26 15.05
CA GLN A 176 -7.03 34.83 13.75
C GLN A 176 -5.96 34.88 12.63
N ALA A 177 -4.68 34.81 13.00
CA ALA A 177 -3.61 34.91 12.02
C ALA A 177 -3.46 33.63 11.19
N THR A 178 -3.28 33.79 9.88
CA THR A 178 -2.92 32.70 8.98
C THR A 178 -1.41 32.56 8.93
N ALA A 179 -0.91 31.33 9.14
CA ALA A 179 0.51 31.02 9.06
C ALA A 179 0.96 31.01 7.60
N HIS A 180 2.02 31.76 7.30
CA HIS A 180 2.82 31.56 6.09
C HIS A 180 4.12 30.87 6.47
N TYR A 181 4.43 29.77 5.80
CA TYR A 181 5.58 28.95 6.15
C TYR A 181 6.83 29.42 5.39
N VAL A 182 7.95 29.44 6.10
CA VAL A 182 9.28 29.73 5.55
C VAL A 182 10.23 28.65 6.03
N VAL A 183 11.08 28.12 5.15
CA VAL A 183 12.05 27.07 5.49
C VAL A 183 13.46 27.56 5.23
N CYS A 184 14.31 27.44 6.23
CA CYS A 184 15.73 27.76 6.14
C CYS A 184 16.50 26.44 6.14
N LYS A 185 17.09 26.06 4.99
CA LYS A 185 17.84 24.81 4.80
C LYS A 185 18.98 25.01 3.80
N GLY A 186 20.16 24.43 4.07
CA GLY A 186 21.34 24.56 3.20
C GLY A 186 21.79 26.01 2.95
N GLY A 187 21.61 26.90 3.93
CA GLY A 187 21.90 28.33 3.79
C GLY A 187 20.96 29.07 2.84
N ARG A 188 19.81 28.49 2.49
CA ARG A 188 18.81 29.05 1.58
C ARG A 188 17.46 29.21 2.26
N ILE A 189 16.66 30.13 1.73
CA ILE A 189 15.34 30.48 2.24
C ILE A 189 14.29 30.09 1.22
N TYR A 190 13.39 29.20 1.62
CA TYR A 190 12.27 28.72 0.82
C TYR A 190 10.97 29.30 1.37
N TYR A 191 10.33 30.19 0.61
CA TYR A 191 9.04 30.77 0.98
C TYR A 191 7.89 29.90 0.48
N ILE A 192 7.26 29.14 1.39
CA ILE A 192 6.09 28.29 1.09
C ILE A 192 4.83 29.17 1.01
N GLY A 193 4.69 30.18 1.86
CA GLY A 193 3.49 31.01 1.90
C GLY A 193 2.30 30.27 2.50
N ASP A 194 1.09 30.48 1.95
CA ASP A 194 -0.13 29.83 2.43
C ASP A 194 -0.12 28.33 2.06
N PRO A 195 -0.16 27.40 3.04
CA PRO A 195 -0.25 25.97 2.74
C PRO A 195 -1.47 25.58 1.89
N TYR A 196 -2.56 26.35 1.95
CA TYR A 196 -3.76 26.11 1.14
C TYR A 196 -3.49 26.24 -0.36
N ASP A 197 -2.62 27.17 -0.78
CA ASP A 197 -2.30 27.38 -2.19
C ASP A 197 -1.62 26.15 -2.80
N HIS A 198 -0.76 25.48 -2.03
CA HIS A 198 -0.15 24.22 -2.45
C HIS A 198 -1.15 23.08 -2.53
N VAL A 199 -2.07 22.98 -1.57
CA VAL A 199 -3.15 21.98 -1.57
C VAL A 199 -4.04 22.14 -2.80
N PHE A 200 -4.48 23.36 -3.10
CA PHE A 200 -5.30 23.64 -4.29
C PHE A 200 -4.51 23.48 -5.59
N GLY A 201 -3.22 23.82 -5.60
CA GLY A 201 -2.34 23.56 -6.74
C GLY A 201 -2.24 22.07 -7.08
N ILE A 202 -2.12 21.20 -6.09
CA ILE A 202 -2.12 19.75 -6.29
C ILE A 202 -3.48 19.25 -6.77
N GLN A 203 -4.57 19.74 -6.17
CA GLN A 203 -5.92 19.41 -6.59
C GLN A 203 -6.13 19.76 -8.07
N ALA A 204 -5.72 20.96 -8.50
CA ALA A 204 -5.81 21.39 -9.88
C ALA A 204 -5.00 20.50 -10.84
N VAL A 205 -3.80 20.09 -10.44
CA VAL A 205 -2.97 19.16 -11.21
C VAL A 205 -3.63 17.77 -11.33
N ILE A 206 -4.25 17.28 -10.25
CA ILE A 206 -5.01 16.02 -10.26
C ILE A 206 -6.21 16.14 -11.20
N ASP A 207 -6.98 17.22 -11.10
CA ASP A 207 -8.16 17.47 -11.92
C ASP A 207 -7.78 17.59 -13.41
N GLN A 208 -6.67 18.26 -13.75
CA GLN A 208 -6.17 18.35 -15.14
C GLN A 208 -5.70 17.01 -15.72
N ASN A 209 -5.27 16.07 -14.88
CA ASN A 209 -4.75 14.76 -15.30
C ASN A 209 -5.72 13.62 -14.95
N PHE A 210 -6.98 13.96 -14.71
CA PHE A 210 -7.94 13.09 -14.09
C PHE A 210 -8.14 11.76 -14.84
N ALA A 211 -8.24 11.76 -16.18
CA ALA A 211 -8.36 10.52 -16.96
C ALA A 211 -7.24 9.51 -16.71
N LYS A 212 -6.02 9.98 -16.40
CA LYS A 212 -4.87 9.12 -16.11
C LYS A 212 -4.85 8.64 -14.67
N LEU A 213 -5.41 9.42 -13.76
CA LEU A 213 -5.35 9.21 -12.31
C LEU A 213 -6.60 8.55 -11.74
N ALA A 214 -7.72 8.63 -12.46
CA ALA A 214 -8.96 7.99 -12.08
C ALA A 214 -8.77 6.49 -11.92
N GLN A 215 -9.49 5.92 -10.96
CA GLN A 215 -9.62 4.47 -10.88
C GLN A 215 -10.42 4.00 -12.09
N THR A 216 -9.96 2.91 -12.70
CA THR A 216 -10.56 2.33 -13.91
C THR A 216 -10.82 0.83 -13.74
N ASP A 217 -10.56 0.30 -12.54
CA ASP A 217 -10.76 -1.12 -12.23
C ASP A 217 -12.22 -1.39 -11.79
N PRO A 218 -12.68 -2.66 -11.84
CA PRO A 218 -13.99 -3.12 -11.38
C PRO A 218 -14.45 -2.60 -10.01
N ALA A 219 -13.52 -2.28 -9.13
CA ALA A 219 -13.72 -1.70 -7.83
C ALA A 219 -13.91 -0.18 -7.91
N LEU A 220 -14.70 0.27 -8.88
CA LEU A 220 -14.93 1.67 -9.14
C LEU A 220 -15.76 2.31 -8.02
N GLY A 221 -15.28 3.44 -7.48
CA GLY A 221 -16.04 4.24 -6.54
C GLY A 221 -16.20 5.68 -7.01
N PHE A 222 -17.20 6.34 -6.45
CA PHE A 222 -17.56 7.72 -6.78
C PHE A 222 -17.62 8.57 -5.52
N HIS A 223 -17.50 9.88 -5.71
CA HIS A 223 -17.96 10.86 -4.74
C HIS A 223 -18.89 11.86 -5.40
N THR A 224 -20.07 12.01 -4.80
CA THR A 224 -21.01 13.08 -5.13
C THR A 224 -20.44 14.41 -4.62
N PHE A 225 -20.57 15.46 -5.43
CA PHE A 225 -20.37 16.81 -4.90
C PHE A 225 -21.52 17.11 -3.95
N SER A 226 -21.26 17.18 -2.66
CA SER A 226 -22.19 17.73 -1.67
C SER A 226 -21.78 19.17 -1.42
N LEU A 227 -22.61 20.15 -1.80
CA LEU A 227 -22.37 21.57 -1.51
C LEU A 227 -23.09 21.95 -0.22
N ALA A 228 -22.66 22.97 0.51
CA ALA A 228 -23.49 23.48 1.60
C ALA A 228 -24.72 24.27 1.12
N THR A 229 -24.73 24.70 -0.14
CA THR A 229 -25.89 25.35 -0.78
C THR A 229 -26.98 24.35 -1.15
N THR A 230 -26.66 23.05 -1.24
CA THR A 230 -27.70 22.04 -1.40
C THR A 230 -28.38 21.82 -0.07
N LYS A 231 -29.71 21.63 -0.10
CA LYS A 231 -30.48 21.32 1.10
C LYS A 231 -29.81 20.13 1.80
N ARG A 232 -29.79 20.11 3.12
CA ARG A 232 -29.47 18.86 3.80
C ARG A 232 -30.63 17.89 3.62
N ASN A 233 -30.33 16.59 3.69
CA ASN A 233 -31.37 15.58 3.81
C ASN A 233 -32.28 15.89 5.02
N ASP A 234 -33.45 15.26 5.09
CA ASP A 234 -34.43 15.53 6.14
C ASP A 234 -33.87 15.31 7.55
N ALA A 235 -32.87 14.43 7.68
CA ALA A 235 -32.14 14.18 8.92
C ALA A 235 -31.10 15.25 9.30
N LYS A 236 -30.84 16.24 8.43
CA LYS A 236 -29.79 17.27 8.54
C LYS A 236 -28.37 16.71 8.74
N THR A 237 -28.17 15.44 8.42
CA THR A 237 -26.91 14.71 8.63
C THR A 237 -25.96 14.84 7.44
N ALA A 238 -26.49 15.00 6.24
CA ALA A 238 -25.70 15.12 5.01
C ALA A 238 -26.30 16.16 4.07
N PHE A 239 -25.43 16.86 3.32
CA PHE A 239 -25.84 17.73 2.24
C PHE A 239 -26.30 16.91 1.03
N LEU A 240 -27.36 17.35 0.34
CA LEU A 240 -27.80 16.72 -0.90
C LEU A 240 -26.73 16.90 -1.99
N PRO A 241 -26.64 15.99 -2.97
CA PRO A 241 -25.73 16.16 -4.08
C PRO A 241 -26.14 17.34 -4.96
N VAL A 242 -25.18 17.97 -5.63
CA VAL A 242 -25.48 18.80 -6.82
C VAL A 242 -26.04 17.89 -7.88
N THR A 243 -27.06 18.36 -8.56
CA THR A 243 -27.73 17.64 -9.61
C THR A 243 -27.80 18.47 -10.88
N GLU A 244 -27.75 17.81 -12.03
CA GLU A 244 -27.93 18.43 -13.34
C GLU A 244 -29.09 17.75 -14.07
N ASP A 245 -29.89 18.59 -14.73
CA ASP A 245 -31.00 18.16 -15.57
C ASP A 245 -30.46 17.68 -16.91
N VAL A 246 -30.40 16.36 -17.11
CA VAL A 246 -29.96 15.80 -18.39
C VAL A 246 -31.17 15.44 -19.23
N ARG A 247 -31.18 15.91 -20.48
CA ARG A 247 -32.18 15.55 -21.49
C ARG A 247 -31.52 14.82 -22.65
N LEU A 248 -31.95 13.59 -22.91
CA LEU A 248 -31.50 12.83 -24.09
C LEU A 248 -32.63 12.75 -25.12
N ASN A 249 -32.38 13.29 -26.31
CA ASN A 249 -33.22 13.03 -27.47
C ASN A 249 -32.73 11.78 -28.23
N SER A 250 -33.53 11.29 -29.18
CA SER A 250 -33.23 10.08 -29.95
C SER A 250 -31.91 10.14 -30.72
N ARG A 251 -31.46 11.36 -31.11
CA ARG A 251 -30.18 11.57 -31.78
C ARG A 251 -29.00 11.43 -30.82
N LEU A 252 -29.03 12.18 -29.71
CA LEU A 252 -27.99 12.14 -28.67
C LEU A 252 -27.85 10.75 -28.06
N THR A 253 -28.97 10.02 -27.93
CA THR A 253 -29.01 8.63 -27.50
C THR A 253 -28.15 7.74 -28.42
N LYS A 254 -28.26 7.90 -29.74
CA LYS A 254 -27.49 7.10 -30.72
C LYS A 254 -26.01 7.47 -30.76
N GLU A 255 -25.67 8.69 -30.37
CA GLU A 255 -24.29 9.17 -30.31
C GLU A 255 -23.52 8.62 -29.09
N LEU A 256 -24.20 8.03 -28.10
CA LEU A 256 -23.55 7.41 -26.93
C LEU A 256 -22.95 6.04 -27.30
N PRO A 257 -21.66 5.77 -26.97
CA PRO A 257 -20.98 4.51 -27.30
C PRO A 257 -21.62 3.26 -26.67
N TRP A 258 -22.32 3.45 -25.56
CA TRP A 258 -22.97 2.39 -24.77
C TRP A 258 -24.48 2.36 -24.96
N SER A 259 -25.00 3.03 -26.00
CA SER A 259 -26.42 3.05 -26.34
C SER A 259 -27.01 1.68 -26.70
N GLY A 260 -26.18 0.70 -27.06
CA GLY A 260 -26.59 -0.69 -27.27
C GLY A 260 -26.37 -1.60 -26.05
N ALA A 261 -25.80 -1.09 -24.97
CA ALA A 261 -25.40 -1.90 -23.84
C ALA A 261 -26.60 -2.29 -22.96
N SER A 262 -26.68 -3.57 -22.59
CA SER A 262 -27.71 -4.10 -21.70
C SER A 262 -27.13 -4.51 -20.35
N ILE A 263 -27.94 -4.41 -19.31
CA ILE A 263 -27.58 -4.76 -17.92
C ILE A 263 -28.67 -5.61 -17.28
N THR A 264 -28.24 -6.64 -16.56
CA THR A 264 -29.07 -7.48 -15.68
C THR A 264 -28.89 -7.03 -14.24
N GLU A 265 -29.99 -6.89 -13.49
CA GLU A 265 -29.99 -6.36 -12.13
C GLU A 265 -30.93 -7.20 -11.24
N PHE A 266 -30.70 -7.20 -9.94
CA PHE A 266 -31.69 -7.58 -8.93
C PHE A 266 -32.61 -6.39 -8.61
N ASP A 267 -33.89 -6.69 -8.35
CA ASP A 267 -34.81 -5.75 -7.71
C ASP A 267 -34.57 -5.67 -6.17
N ALA A 268 -35.34 -4.81 -5.49
CA ALA A 268 -35.27 -4.67 -4.04
C ALA A 268 -35.68 -5.94 -3.27
N ALA A 269 -36.42 -6.86 -3.91
CA ALA A 269 -36.80 -8.15 -3.33
C ALA A 269 -35.78 -9.26 -3.63
N GLY A 270 -34.79 -9.02 -4.51
CA GLY A 270 -33.80 -10.01 -4.94
C GLY A 270 -34.18 -10.83 -6.16
N THR A 271 -35.23 -10.46 -6.88
CA THR A 271 -35.60 -11.11 -8.15
C THR A 271 -34.70 -10.59 -9.26
N VAL A 272 -34.20 -11.49 -10.10
CA VAL A 272 -33.45 -11.09 -11.30
C VAL A 272 -34.41 -10.42 -12.28
N LEU A 273 -34.14 -9.15 -12.58
CA LEU A 273 -34.87 -8.37 -13.57
C LEU A 273 -34.36 -8.71 -14.97
N PRO A 274 -35.24 -8.68 -15.99
CA PRO A 274 -34.83 -8.92 -17.38
C PRO A 274 -33.79 -7.88 -17.81
N ALA A 275 -32.86 -8.33 -18.68
CA ALA A 275 -31.87 -7.44 -19.27
C ALA A 275 -32.58 -6.30 -19.99
N LYS A 276 -32.20 -5.06 -19.66
CA LYS A 276 -32.69 -3.85 -20.34
C LYS A 276 -31.52 -3.01 -20.79
N ASN A 277 -31.77 -2.19 -21.80
CA ASN A 277 -30.83 -1.18 -22.25
C ASN A 277 -30.44 -0.22 -21.11
N MET A 278 -29.17 0.15 -21.02
CA MET A 278 -28.66 1.06 -19.99
C MET A 278 -29.40 2.40 -19.98
N ILE A 279 -29.69 2.98 -21.13
CA ILE A 279 -30.42 4.26 -21.22
C ILE A 279 -31.83 4.10 -20.64
N THR A 280 -32.52 3.00 -20.97
CA THR A 280 -33.84 2.69 -20.38
C THR A 280 -33.76 2.47 -18.87
N ARG A 281 -32.64 1.95 -18.35
CA ARG A 281 -32.43 1.80 -16.90
C ARG A 281 -32.23 3.13 -16.19
N LEU A 282 -31.53 4.08 -16.83
CA LEU A 282 -31.25 5.39 -16.26
C LEU A 282 -32.45 6.34 -16.33
N PHE A 283 -33.17 6.37 -17.46
CA PHE A 283 -34.23 7.36 -17.71
C PHE A 283 -35.65 6.79 -17.56
N GLY A 284 -35.79 5.46 -17.49
CA GLY A 284 -37.10 4.81 -17.51
C GLY A 284 -37.86 5.13 -18.81
N ASN A 285 -39.09 5.61 -18.66
CA ASN A 285 -39.96 6.03 -19.77
C ASN A 285 -39.89 7.53 -20.07
N THR A 286 -38.98 8.26 -19.41
CA THR A 286 -38.86 9.72 -19.55
C THR A 286 -37.65 10.08 -20.41
N GLU A 287 -37.66 11.26 -21.04
CA GLU A 287 -36.50 11.77 -21.80
C GLU A 287 -35.59 12.68 -20.96
N LYS A 288 -36.03 13.02 -19.75
CA LYS A 288 -35.38 13.96 -18.84
C LYS A 288 -35.24 13.31 -17.48
N HIS A 289 -34.03 13.32 -16.94
CA HIS A 289 -33.76 12.84 -15.59
C HIS A 289 -32.72 13.76 -14.93
N GLU A 290 -32.87 13.92 -13.62
CA GLU A 290 -31.94 14.67 -12.79
C GLU A 290 -30.85 13.72 -12.29
N PHE A 291 -29.59 13.98 -12.61
CA PHE A 291 -28.46 13.13 -12.19
C PHE A 291 -27.52 13.86 -11.24
N PRO A 292 -26.97 13.17 -10.22
CA PRO A 292 -26.01 13.79 -9.32
C PRO A 292 -24.68 14.02 -10.05
N VAL A 293 -24.15 15.24 -9.95
CA VAL A 293 -22.79 15.54 -10.37
C VAL A 293 -21.83 14.86 -9.40
N CYS A 294 -20.93 14.03 -9.93
CA CYS A 294 -19.98 13.25 -9.15
C CYS A 294 -18.57 13.40 -9.73
N LYS A 295 -17.54 13.35 -8.87
CA LYS A 295 -16.17 13.04 -9.31
C LYS A 295 -15.93 11.54 -9.15
N PHE A 296 -15.32 10.92 -10.16
CA PHE A 296 -14.76 9.57 -9.99
C PHE A 296 -13.66 9.60 -8.93
N ARG A 297 -13.54 8.51 -8.17
CA ARG A 297 -12.42 8.35 -7.24
C ARG A 297 -11.11 8.22 -8.01
N VAL A 298 -10.04 8.71 -7.40
CA VAL A 298 -8.70 8.56 -7.94
C VAL A 298 -8.03 7.32 -7.36
N ASP A 299 -7.19 6.68 -8.16
CA ASP A 299 -6.37 5.57 -7.72
C ASP A 299 -5.14 6.13 -6.99
N LEU A 300 -5.02 5.79 -5.70
CA LEU A 300 -3.90 6.21 -4.87
C LEU A 300 -2.55 5.83 -5.49
N LYS A 301 -2.42 4.63 -6.05
CA LYS A 301 -1.15 4.15 -6.61
C LYS A 301 -0.78 4.98 -7.84
N LYS A 302 -1.77 5.30 -8.69
CA LYS A 302 -1.57 6.17 -9.85
C LYS A 302 -1.18 7.58 -9.42
N VAL A 303 -1.86 8.14 -8.41
CA VAL A 303 -1.54 9.48 -7.87
C VAL A 303 -0.14 9.50 -7.24
N GLN A 304 0.20 8.50 -6.41
CA GLN A 304 1.54 8.38 -5.82
C GLN A 304 2.62 8.23 -6.87
N ALA A 305 2.40 7.43 -7.92
CA ALA A 305 3.34 7.29 -9.02
C ALA A 305 3.47 8.60 -9.84
N PHE A 306 2.37 9.34 -10.00
CA PHE A 306 2.33 10.59 -10.75
C PHE A 306 3.06 11.74 -10.05
N PHE A 307 2.83 11.91 -8.74
CA PHE A 307 3.55 12.91 -7.94
C PHE A 307 4.96 12.44 -7.54
N GLY A 308 5.13 11.11 -7.36
CA GLY A 308 6.38 10.35 -7.40
C GLY A 308 7.61 11.06 -6.82
N ASP A 309 8.71 11.05 -7.57
CA ASP A 309 10.01 11.64 -7.21
C ASP A 309 10.00 13.17 -7.04
N GLY A 310 8.82 13.78 -6.85
CA GLY A 310 8.68 15.21 -6.69
C GLY A 310 8.89 15.96 -8.00
N LYS A 311 8.51 15.35 -9.13
CA LYS A 311 8.66 15.94 -10.47
C LYS A 311 7.76 17.16 -10.68
N LEU A 312 6.68 17.24 -9.93
CA LEU A 312 5.68 18.29 -9.99
C LEU A 312 5.85 19.25 -8.81
N GLY A 313 5.50 20.50 -9.04
CA GLY A 313 5.57 21.55 -8.03
C GLY A 313 6.17 22.86 -8.58
N PRO A 314 5.99 23.97 -7.85
CA PRO A 314 6.52 25.28 -8.20
C PRO A 314 8.04 25.27 -8.37
N LYS A 315 8.60 26.39 -8.84
CA LYS A 315 10.04 26.58 -9.09
C LYS A 315 10.93 26.04 -7.95
N ASP A 316 10.55 26.26 -6.70
CA ASP A 316 11.38 25.93 -5.53
C ASP A 316 11.03 24.61 -4.84
N PHE A 317 9.86 24.03 -5.18
CA PHE A 317 9.25 22.96 -4.41
C PHE A 317 8.96 21.72 -5.24
N LYS A 318 9.01 20.58 -4.56
CA LYS A 318 8.62 19.26 -5.03
C LYS A 318 7.39 18.81 -4.26
N TYR A 319 6.31 18.45 -4.95
CA TYR A 319 5.10 17.93 -4.31
C TYR A 319 5.18 16.42 -4.18
N TYR A 320 4.92 15.94 -2.96
CA TYR A 320 4.76 14.54 -2.64
C TYR A 320 3.37 14.32 -2.08
N VAL A 321 2.76 13.21 -2.49
CA VAL A 321 1.41 12.84 -2.09
C VAL A 321 1.45 11.44 -1.53
N SER A 322 0.86 11.24 -0.35
CA SER A 322 0.81 9.95 0.33
C SER A 322 -0.58 9.70 0.92
N ARG A 323 -0.84 8.47 1.38
CA ARG A 323 -2.10 8.15 2.05
C ARG A 323 -2.09 8.71 3.48
N SER A 324 -3.17 9.38 3.86
CA SER A 324 -3.38 9.82 5.24
C SER A 324 -4.02 8.70 6.07
N GLY A 325 -3.19 7.92 6.77
CA GLY A 325 -3.63 6.88 7.71
C GLY A 325 -4.56 5.83 7.08
N THR A 326 -5.53 5.35 7.87
CA THR A 326 -6.51 4.32 7.46
C THR A 326 -7.65 4.86 6.58
N GLY A 327 -7.77 6.18 6.43
CA GLY A 327 -8.88 6.81 5.73
C GLY A 327 -8.68 6.93 4.21
N ASP A 328 -9.69 7.52 3.57
CA ASP A 328 -9.70 7.80 2.13
C ASP A 328 -8.95 9.10 1.77
N LYS A 329 -8.25 9.76 2.70
CA LYS A 329 -7.68 11.10 2.44
C LYS A 329 -6.24 11.03 1.95
N LEU A 330 -5.85 11.99 1.10
CA LEU A 330 -4.47 12.19 0.70
C LEU A 330 -3.76 13.23 1.59
N LYS A 331 -2.49 12.96 1.89
CA LYS A 331 -1.60 13.82 2.66
C LYS A 331 -0.54 14.43 1.74
N LEU A 332 -0.38 15.74 1.83
CA LEU A 332 0.67 16.52 1.17
C LEU A 332 1.95 16.54 2.01
N SER A 333 3.08 16.32 1.33
CA SER A 333 4.39 16.71 1.84
C SER A 333 5.14 17.51 0.78
N ILE A 334 5.75 18.62 1.18
CA ILE A 334 6.50 19.53 0.30
C ILE A 334 7.98 19.27 0.53
N GLY A 335 8.71 18.84 -0.51
CA GLY A 335 10.18 18.83 -0.47
C GLY A 335 10.78 19.99 -1.25
N PHE A 336 12.09 20.12 -1.13
CA PHE A 336 12.84 21.25 -1.68
C PHE A 336 13.62 20.84 -2.93
N LYS A 337 13.72 21.73 -3.91
CA LYS A 337 14.62 21.55 -5.06
C LYS A 337 16.01 22.10 -4.70
N GLU A 338 17.06 21.42 -5.17
CA GLU A 338 18.47 21.77 -4.88
C GLU A 338 18.83 23.20 -5.33
N GLN A 339 18.32 23.60 -6.50
CA GLN A 339 18.50 24.96 -7.03
C GLN A 339 17.40 25.93 -6.61
N GLY A 340 16.43 25.47 -5.80
CA GLY A 340 15.33 26.29 -5.32
C GLY A 340 15.73 27.18 -4.14
N GLY A 341 14.83 28.09 -3.79
CA GLY A 341 15.00 29.00 -2.66
C GLY A 341 15.93 30.17 -2.99
N SER A 342 15.83 31.23 -2.19
CA SER A 342 16.68 32.42 -2.29
C SER A 342 17.92 32.26 -1.41
N SER A 343 19.09 32.70 -1.91
CA SER A 343 20.28 32.81 -1.06
C SER A 343 20.14 33.97 -0.08
N VAL A 344 20.97 33.98 0.95
CA VAL A 344 21.00 35.01 1.98
C VAL A 344 21.31 36.40 1.39
N GLU A 345 22.17 36.47 0.39
CA GLU A 345 22.49 37.73 -0.30
C GLU A 345 21.32 38.18 -1.16
N ALA A 346 20.63 37.24 -1.82
CA ALA A 346 19.51 37.54 -2.69
C ALA A 346 18.32 38.11 -1.93
N ILE A 347 18.04 37.64 -0.71
CA ILE A 347 16.91 38.17 0.09
C ILE A 347 17.13 39.62 0.56
N LYS A 348 18.39 40.05 0.70
CA LYS A 348 18.76 41.42 1.11
C LYS A 348 18.71 42.41 -0.06
N GLN A 349 18.65 41.93 -1.30
CA GLN A 349 18.50 42.79 -2.46
C GLN A 349 17.09 43.40 -2.51
N ARG A 350 17.04 44.65 -2.97
CA ARG A 350 15.79 45.36 -3.20
C ARG A 350 14.97 44.66 -4.28
N ASP A 351 13.66 44.51 -4.03
CA ASP A 351 12.68 43.83 -4.89
C ASP A 351 12.94 42.31 -5.07
N SER A 352 13.61 41.68 -4.10
CA SER A 352 13.78 40.21 -4.08
C SER A 352 12.41 39.48 -4.00
N GLU A 353 12.37 38.21 -4.42
CA GLU A 353 11.15 37.39 -4.33
C GLU A 353 10.64 37.32 -2.87
N PHE A 354 11.56 37.25 -1.90
CA PHE A 354 11.23 37.25 -0.48
C PHE A 354 10.74 38.62 0.04
N GLU A 355 11.35 39.73 -0.40
CA GLU A 355 10.87 41.07 -0.05
C GLU A 355 9.46 41.32 -0.61
N LYS A 356 9.18 40.89 -1.84
CA LYS A 356 7.83 40.94 -2.45
C LYS A 356 6.81 40.15 -1.64
N ALA A 357 7.19 38.96 -1.17
CA ALA A 357 6.36 38.16 -0.28
C ALA A 357 6.10 38.86 1.06
N CYS A 358 7.12 39.47 1.66
CA CYS A 358 6.97 40.26 2.88
C CYS A 358 6.04 41.48 2.67
N LYS A 359 6.17 42.18 1.54
CA LYS A 359 5.31 43.30 1.17
C LYS A 359 3.86 42.87 0.97
N ALA A 360 3.61 41.72 0.36
CA ALA A 360 2.25 41.17 0.22
C ALA A 360 1.65 40.76 1.59
N ALA A 361 2.46 40.15 2.45
CA ALA A 361 2.07 39.75 3.79
C ALA A 361 1.77 40.96 4.70
N SER A 362 2.51 42.06 4.57
CA SER A 362 2.29 43.26 5.41
C SER A 362 1.01 44.01 5.06
N VAL A 363 0.57 43.95 3.79
CA VAL A 363 -0.74 44.48 3.36
C VAL A 363 -1.88 43.60 3.87
N THR A 364 -1.67 42.29 3.92
CA THR A 364 -2.66 41.31 4.40
C THR A 364 -2.65 41.28 5.93
N ARG A 365 -3.48 42.11 6.56
CA ARG A 365 -3.63 42.10 8.02
C ARG A 365 -3.94 40.66 8.49
N ARG A 366 -3.25 40.21 9.54
CA ARG A 366 -3.35 38.85 10.14
C ARG A 366 -2.56 37.74 9.43
N VAL A 367 -1.43 38.07 8.80
CA VAL A 367 -0.45 37.05 8.42
C VAL A 367 0.69 37.01 9.44
N PHE A 368 1.17 35.82 9.77
CA PHE A 368 2.42 35.65 10.52
C PHE A 368 3.33 34.64 9.83
N PHE A 369 4.64 34.81 9.95
CA PHE A 369 5.62 33.90 9.35
C PHE A 369 6.03 32.83 10.37
N PHE A 370 5.96 31.56 9.97
CA PHE A 370 6.42 30.44 10.78
C PHE A 370 7.62 29.77 10.12
N TYR A 371 8.79 29.94 10.75
CA TYR A 371 10.07 29.49 10.22
C TYR A 371 10.41 28.07 10.67
N TYR A 372 10.72 27.21 9.72
CA TYR A 372 11.32 25.90 9.94
C TYR A 372 12.82 26.02 9.69
N VAL A 373 13.63 25.82 10.72
CA VAL A 373 15.07 26.14 10.66
C VAL A 373 15.89 24.87 10.82
N ASP A 374 16.64 24.52 9.77
CA ASP A 374 17.64 23.44 9.82
C ASP A 374 18.87 23.89 10.60
N ALA A 375 19.58 22.93 11.19
CA ALA A 375 20.73 23.18 12.07
C ALA A 375 21.86 23.93 11.36
N ASP A 376 21.98 23.76 10.04
CA ASP A 376 23.00 24.40 9.20
C ASP A 376 22.61 25.82 8.73
N SER A 377 21.37 26.24 8.96
CA SER A 377 20.75 27.41 8.30
C SER A 377 20.27 28.48 9.26
N PHE A 378 20.78 28.47 10.49
CA PHE A 378 20.44 29.46 11.49
C PHE A 378 20.82 30.90 11.08
N PRO A 379 22.00 31.17 10.46
CA PRO A 379 22.31 32.50 9.96
C PRO A 379 21.31 32.99 8.89
N ALA A 380 20.90 32.10 7.98
CA ALA A 380 19.91 32.41 6.95
C ALA A 380 18.54 32.76 7.57
N TYR A 381 18.17 32.09 8.66
CA TYR A 381 16.97 32.44 9.42
C TYR A 381 17.03 33.85 10.01
N LEU A 382 18.16 34.24 10.62
CA LEU A 382 18.31 35.58 11.21
C LEU A 382 18.19 36.68 10.16
N ASP A 383 18.83 36.49 9.01
CA ASP A 383 18.76 37.44 7.91
C ASP A 383 17.35 37.52 7.30
N ALA A 384 16.68 36.38 7.12
CA ALA A 384 15.27 36.35 6.70
C ALA A 384 14.35 37.01 7.73
N ARG A 385 14.66 36.85 9.02
CA ARG A 385 13.89 37.41 10.12
C ARG A 385 14.04 38.92 10.16
N GLU A 386 15.26 39.43 10.00
CA GLU A 386 15.55 40.87 9.91
C GLU A 386 14.75 41.51 8.78
N VAL A 387 14.79 40.93 7.58
CA VAL A 387 13.99 41.41 6.43
C VAL A 387 12.50 41.42 6.77
N SER A 388 11.94 40.32 7.30
CA SER A 388 10.51 40.25 7.67
C SER A 388 10.10 41.29 8.72
N GLU A 389 11.03 41.66 9.61
CA GLU A 389 10.79 42.61 10.69
C GLU A 389 10.71 44.04 10.18
N THR A 390 11.44 44.40 9.11
CA THR A 390 11.29 45.70 8.45
C THR A 390 9.85 45.93 7.93
N PHE A 391 9.13 44.85 7.63
CA PHE A 391 7.72 44.86 7.20
C PHE A 391 6.73 44.69 8.36
N ASN A 392 7.20 44.69 9.60
CA ASN A 392 6.39 44.49 10.81
C ASN A 392 5.62 43.16 10.86
N ILE A 393 6.15 42.09 10.25
CA ILE A 393 5.49 40.79 10.22
C ILE A 393 5.78 40.01 11.51
N PRO A 394 4.75 39.54 12.26
CA PRO A 394 4.96 38.65 13.40
C PRO A 394 5.57 37.33 12.95
N ALA A 395 6.45 36.74 13.76
CA ALA A 395 7.00 35.43 13.42
C ALA A 395 7.25 34.52 14.62
N GLY A 396 7.18 33.22 14.35
CA GLY A 396 7.64 32.15 15.22
C GLY A 396 8.57 31.20 14.46
N TRP A 397 9.24 30.30 15.17
CA TRP A 397 10.14 29.33 14.54
C TRP A 397 10.14 27.99 15.28
N THR A 398 10.61 26.94 14.60
CA THR A 398 10.84 25.61 15.16
C THR A 398 12.08 24.99 14.50
N PRO A 399 12.86 24.17 15.23
CA PRO A 399 13.87 23.35 14.58
C PRO A 399 13.22 22.41 13.56
N PHE A 400 13.92 22.18 12.46
CA PHE A 400 13.53 21.28 11.38
C PHE A 400 14.71 20.41 11.00
N SER A 401 14.52 19.10 10.85
CA SER A 401 15.61 18.16 10.56
C SER A 401 15.20 17.13 9.51
N GLY A 402 14.43 17.55 8.50
CA GLY A 402 13.87 16.67 7.48
C GLY A 402 14.15 17.12 6.05
N ASP A 403 13.79 16.25 5.09
CA ASP A 403 13.84 16.58 3.66
C ASP A 403 12.53 17.11 3.11
N ARG A 404 11.44 16.94 3.86
CA ARG A 404 10.09 17.33 3.48
C ARG A 404 9.38 17.95 4.66
N ILE A 405 8.56 18.95 4.36
CA ILE A 405 7.64 19.56 5.31
C ILE A 405 6.24 19.04 5.06
N GLU A 406 5.57 18.71 6.14
CA GLU A 406 4.14 18.50 6.17
C GLU A 406 3.55 19.76 6.80
N PRO A 407 2.88 20.62 6.01
CA PRO A 407 2.28 21.83 6.55
C PRO A 407 1.35 21.47 7.71
N LYS A 408 1.49 22.17 8.84
CA LYS A 408 0.65 21.89 10.01
C LYS A 408 -0.80 22.27 9.72
N ALA A 409 -1.67 21.58 10.43
CA ALA A 409 -3.07 21.92 10.70
C ALA A 409 -3.28 23.43 10.90
N SER A 410 -3.76 24.12 9.87
CA SER A 410 -4.21 25.53 9.93
C SER A 410 -5.71 25.57 10.26
N PRO A 411 -6.27 26.69 10.78
CA PRO A 411 -7.71 26.80 11.04
C PRO A 411 -8.51 26.42 9.80
N LEU A 412 -9.60 25.67 10.02
CA LEU A 412 -10.44 25.11 8.98
C LEU A 412 -10.92 26.23 8.04
N ARG A 413 -10.52 26.17 6.77
CA ARG A 413 -11.11 27.03 5.75
C ARG A 413 -12.39 26.35 5.32
N THR A 414 -13.54 26.99 5.55
CA THR A 414 -14.87 26.40 5.31
C THR A 414 -15.44 26.68 3.94
N THR A 415 -14.90 27.60 3.13
CA THR A 415 -15.51 27.98 1.84
C THR A 415 -14.47 28.05 0.73
N VAL A 416 -14.71 27.30 -0.35
CA VAL A 416 -13.89 27.25 -1.56
C VAL A 416 -14.81 27.22 -2.78
N LYS A 417 -14.59 28.13 -3.73
CA LYS A 417 -15.36 28.16 -4.98
C LYS A 417 -14.80 27.12 -5.95
N ILE A 418 -15.66 26.23 -6.45
CA ILE A 418 -15.30 25.29 -7.50
C ILE A 418 -15.96 25.74 -8.80
N ARG A 419 -15.13 25.88 -9.83
CA ARG A 419 -15.54 26.10 -11.21
C ARG A 419 -15.97 24.76 -11.81
N MET A 420 -17.28 24.56 -12.02
CA MET A 420 -17.82 23.30 -12.59
C MET A 420 -17.60 23.23 -14.10
N ASP A 421 -17.50 24.38 -14.76
CA ASP A 421 -17.05 24.55 -16.14
C ASP A 421 -15.59 24.11 -16.37
N ALA A 422 -14.79 24.02 -15.31
CA ALA A 422 -13.42 23.52 -15.37
C ALA A 422 -13.33 21.98 -15.27
N LEU A 423 -14.47 21.27 -15.18
CA LEU A 423 -14.45 19.81 -15.26
C LEU A 423 -13.93 19.38 -16.65
N PRO A 424 -12.97 18.44 -16.73
CA PRO A 424 -12.44 17.99 -18.00
C PRO A 424 -13.46 17.09 -18.70
N LEU A 425 -14.43 17.70 -19.39
CA LEU A 425 -15.58 17.04 -19.99
C LEU A 425 -15.19 15.83 -20.86
N ALA A 426 -14.16 16.01 -21.69
CA ALA A 426 -13.64 14.96 -22.57
C ALA A 426 -13.12 13.74 -21.78
N ASP A 427 -12.49 13.98 -20.62
CA ASP A 427 -11.96 12.93 -19.75
C ASP A 427 -13.07 12.19 -19.01
N TYR A 428 -14.11 12.90 -18.54
CA TYR A 428 -15.27 12.30 -17.90
C TYR A 428 -16.06 11.43 -18.88
N ALA A 429 -16.30 11.93 -20.10
CA ALA A 429 -16.91 11.15 -21.17
C ALA A 429 -16.08 9.91 -21.48
N LYS A 430 -14.75 10.06 -21.64
CA LYS A 430 -13.85 8.94 -21.91
C LYS A 430 -13.88 7.88 -20.82
N ILE A 431 -13.91 8.26 -19.54
CA ILE A 431 -14.05 7.30 -18.43
C ILE A 431 -15.40 6.59 -18.52
N GLY A 432 -16.49 7.32 -18.73
CA GLY A 432 -17.83 6.75 -18.91
C GLY A 432 -17.87 5.73 -20.05
N ASP A 433 -17.30 6.10 -21.19
CA ASP A 433 -17.32 5.33 -22.43
C ASP A 433 -16.41 4.10 -22.39
N THR A 434 -15.36 4.12 -21.57
CA THR A 434 -14.42 2.99 -21.45
C THR A 434 -14.73 2.09 -20.25
N THR A 435 -14.96 2.70 -19.10
CA THR A 435 -15.11 2.00 -17.82
C THR A 435 -16.52 1.44 -17.69
N GLY A 436 -17.54 2.22 -18.06
CA GLY A 436 -18.93 1.79 -17.97
C GLY A 436 -19.15 0.45 -18.68
N PRO A 437 -18.86 0.35 -19.99
CA PRO A 437 -18.97 -0.91 -20.73
C PRO A 437 -18.12 -2.06 -20.17
N ALA A 438 -16.96 -1.77 -19.56
CA ALA A 438 -16.12 -2.80 -18.95
C ALA A 438 -16.73 -3.38 -17.66
N LEU A 439 -17.54 -2.61 -16.94
CA LEU A 439 -18.20 -3.06 -15.71
C LEU A 439 -19.46 -3.90 -15.98
N LEU A 440 -20.16 -3.68 -17.09
CA LEU A 440 -21.42 -4.37 -17.37
C LEU A 440 -21.29 -5.91 -17.41
N PRO A 441 -20.29 -6.49 -18.11
CA PRO A 441 -20.10 -7.94 -18.12
C PRO A 441 -19.79 -8.52 -16.74
N LEU A 442 -19.13 -7.74 -15.87
CA LEU A 442 -18.77 -8.18 -14.53
C LEU A 442 -19.99 -8.27 -13.62
N LEU A 443 -20.86 -7.25 -13.68
CA LEU A 443 -22.13 -7.27 -12.96
C LEU A 443 -23.07 -8.35 -13.51
N ASP A 444 -23.18 -8.47 -14.84
CA ASP A 444 -23.98 -9.52 -15.47
C ASP A 444 -23.49 -10.91 -15.06
N LYS A 445 -22.17 -11.12 -15.02
CA LYS A 445 -21.57 -12.37 -14.55
C LYS A 445 -21.89 -12.61 -13.08
N GLU A 446 -21.74 -11.61 -12.22
CA GLU A 446 -22.02 -11.72 -10.78
C GLU A 446 -23.49 -12.07 -10.51
N VAL A 447 -24.42 -11.49 -11.28
CA VAL A 447 -25.86 -11.79 -11.17
C VAL A 447 -26.18 -13.19 -11.71
N LYS A 448 -25.62 -13.58 -12.86
CA LYS A 448 -25.87 -14.90 -13.50
C LYS A 448 -25.26 -16.06 -12.72
N GLU A 449 -24.05 -15.89 -12.22
CA GLU A 449 -23.31 -16.91 -11.45
C GLU A 449 -23.59 -16.80 -9.94
N PHE A 450 -24.53 -15.95 -9.51
CA PHE A 450 -24.80 -15.64 -8.12
C PHE A 450 -24.93 -16.88 -7.23
N ALA A 451 -25.82 -17.82 -7.60
CA ALA A 451 -26.04 -19.04 -6.83
C ALA A 451 -24.79 -19.92 -6.74
N GLN A 452 -24.03 -20.04 -7.83
CA GLN A 452 -22.78 -20.81 -7.85
C GLN A 452 -21.70 -20.15 -6.98
N ASN A 453 -21.64 -18.82 -6.98
CA ASN A 453 -20.66 -18.08 -6.21
C ASN A 453 -20.98 -18.10 -4.71
N VAL A 454 -22.26 -18.11 -4.32
CA VAL A 454 -22.68 -18.36 -2.94
C VAL A 454 -22.24 -19.76 -2.53
N GLU A 455 -22.53 -20.79 -3.32
CA GLU A 455 -22.17 -22.17 -3.00
C GLU A 455 -20.65 -22.38 -2.86
N LYS A 456 -19.85 -21.79 -3.76
CA LYS A 456 -18.37 -21.82 -3.67
C LYS A 456 -17.81 -21.12 -2.42
N SER A 457 -18.57 -20.22 -1.82
CA SER A 457 -18.15 -19.45 -0.64
C SER A 457 -18.54 -20.14 0.67
N VAL A 458 -19.27 -21.27 0.60
CA VAL A 458 -19.62 -22.08 1.78
C VAL A 458 -18.36 -22.84 2.26
N PRO A 459 -17.99 -22.73 3.55
CA PRO A 459 -16.85 -23.48 4.09
C PRO A 459 -17.04 -24.99 3.97
N ALA A 460 -16.01 -25.70 3.48
CA ALA A 460 -16.06 -27.15 3.26
C ALA A 460 -16.16 -27.96 4.57
N ASP A 461 -15.78 -27.36 5.70
CA ASP A 461 -15.83 -27.93 7.04
C ASP A 461 -17.22 -27.84 7.70
N LEU A 462 -18.17 -27.10 7.12
CA LEU A 462 -19.53 -26.96 7.60
C LEU A 462 -20.39 -28.19 7.23
N LYS A 463 -20.23 -29.27 8.00
CA LYS A 463 -20.86 -30.58 7.74
C LYS A 463 -22.33 -30.71 8.19
N ASP A 464 -22.78 -29.86 9.12
CA ASP A 464 -24.15 -29.88 9.64
C ASP A 464 -25.14 -29.32 8.58
N PRO A 465 -26.11 -30.11 8.08
CA PRO A 465 -27.03 -29.68 7.02
C PRO A 465 -27.89 -28.46 7.41
N ALA A 466 -28.31 -28.36 8.67
CA ALA A 466 -29.16 -27.26 9.13
C ALA A 466 -28.36 -25.95 9.18
N LYS A 467 -27.16 -25.99 9.77
CA LYS A 467 -26.25 -24.84 9.82
C LYS A 467 -25.78 -24.42 8.43
N ARG A 468 -25.54 -25.39 7.54
CA ARG A 468 -25.19 -25.11 6.14
C ARG A 468 -26.32 -24.39 5.41
N THR A 469 -27.56 -24.84 5.56
CA THR A 469 -28.74 -24.20 4.95
C THR A 469 -28.94 -22.78 5.47
N GLN A 470 -28.81 -22.58 6.78
CA GLN A 470 -28.88 -21.26 7.39
C GLN A 470 -27.76 -20.34 6.88
N PHE A 471 -26.51 -20.82 6.85
CA PHE A 471 -25.37 -20.08 6.34
C PHE A 471 -25.55 -19.66 4.88
N ILE A 472 -26.03 -20.58 4.02
CA ILE A 472 -26.33 -20.26 2.61
C ILE A 472 -27.40 -19.18 2.52
N THR A 473 -28.44 -19.25 3.35
CA THR A 473 -29.53 -18.26 3.37
C THR A 473 -29.04 -16.88 3.79
N ASP A 474 -28.22 -16.82 4.85
CA ASP A 474 -27.64 -15.58 5.36
C ASP A 474 -26.67 -14.97 4.35
N LEU A 475 -25.77 -15.80 3.79
CA LEU A 475 -24.80 -15.36 2.79
C LEU A 475 -25.48 -14.90 1.49
N THR A 476 -26.53 -15.61 1.06
CA THR A 476 -27.38 -15.21 -0.07
C THR A 476 -27.97 -13.82 0.18
N THR A 477 -28.51 -13.58 1.37
CA THR A 477 -29.10 -12.29 1.72
C THR A 477 -28.06 -11.17 1.76
N GLN A 478 -26.93 -11.38 2.45
CA GLN A 478 -25.85 -10.40 2.54
C GLN A 478 -25.25 -10.05 1.17
N ARG A 479 -24.98 -11.05 0.32
CA ARG A 479 -24.37 -10.83 -0.99
C ARG A 479 -25.34 -10.14 -1.95
N ARG A 480 -26.61 -10.53 -1.93
CA ARG A 480 -27.68 -9.84 -2.68
C ARG A 480 -27.81 -8.38 -2.23
N ASP A 481 -27.88 -8.13 -0.92
CA ASP A 481 -27.97 -6.77 -0.37
C ASP A 481 -26.76 -5.93 -0.79
N PHE A 482 -25.56 -6.51 -0.79
CA PHE A 482 -24.36 -5.86 -1.28
C PHE A 482 -24.47 -5.50 -2.77
N ILE A 483 -24.93 -6.42 -3.63
CA ILE A 483 -25.09 -6.15 -5.07
C ILE A 483 -26.12 -5.04 -5.31
N VAL A 484 -27.28 -5.12 -4.65
CA VAL A 484 -28.39 -4.15 -4.83
C VAL A 484 -28.03 -2.76 -4.30
N ARG A 485 -27.37 -2.69 -3.14
CA ARG A 485 -27.08 -1.40 -2.46
C ARG A 485 -25.76 -0.78 -2.88
N THR A 486 -24.81 -1.57 -3.38
CA THR A 486 -23.45 -1.12 -3.64
C THR A 486 -23.07 -1.29 -5.11
N THR A 487 -23.05 -2.54 -5.61
CA THR A 487 -22.50 -2.84 -6.93
C THR A 487 -23.32 -2.26 -8.08
N GLN A 488 -24.64 -2.52 -8.12
CA GLN A 488 -25.53 -2.01 -9.16
C GLN A 488 -25.53 -0.47 -9.23
N PRO A 489 -25.72 0.26 -8.11
CA PRO A 489 -25.62 1.72 -8.13
C PRO A 489 -24.26 2.21 -8.61
N ALA A 490 -23.15 1.59 -8.19
CA ALA A 490 -21.81 1.99 -8.63
C ALA A 490 -21.65 1.86 -10.16
N VAL A 491 -22.16 0.76 -10.75
CA VAL A 491 -22.11 0.60 -12.21
C VAL A 491 -22.93 1.68 -12.92
N ARG A 492 -24.15 1.96 -12.46
CA ARG A 492 -25.00 3.02 -13.05
C ARG A 492 -24.38 4.41 -12.93
N GLN A 493 -23.78 4.70 -11.77
CA GLN A 493 -23.20 5.99 -11.46
C GLN A 493 -22.06 6.39 -12.42
N VAL A 494 -21.40 5.42 -13.09
CA VAL A 494 -20.44 5.71 -14.18
C VAL A 494 -21.11 6.52 -15.28
N PHE A 495 -22.24 6.04 -15.74
CA PHE A 495 -22.98 6.59 -16.86
C PHE A 495 -23.68 7.88 -16.46
N GLU A 496 -24.27 7.90 -15.26
CA GLU A 496 -24.88 9.11 -14.69
C GLU A 496 -23.86 10.25 -14.57
N ALA A 497 -22.66 9.98 -14.03
CA ALA A 497 -21.61 10.98 -13.89
C ALA A 497 -21.10 11.47 -15.24
N ALA A 498 -20.94 10.58 -16.22
CA ALA A 498 -20.51 10.95 -17.57
C ALA A 498 -21.56 11.81 -18.30
N LEU A 499 -22.86 11.54 -18.08
CA LEU A 499 -23.95 12.34 -18.63
C LEU A 499 -24.07 13.69 -17.93
N ALA A 500 -24.07 13.73 -16.60
CA ALA A 500 -24.18 14.95 -15.82
C ALA A 500 -23.03 15.94 -16.12
N ALA A 501 -21.81 15.42 -16.32
CA ALA A 501 -20.66 16.24 -16.69
C ALA A 501 -20.88 17.02 -18.00
N ARG A 502 -21.68 16.52 -18.96
CA ARG A 502 -21.97 17.21 -20.24
C ARG A 502 -22.78 18.49 -20.08
N GLU A 503 -23.64 18.51 -19.06
CA GLU A 503 -24.54 19.64 -18.80
C GLU A 503 -24.02 20.56 -17.69
N ALA A 504 -23.08 20.09 -16.87
CA ALA A 504 -22.48 20.87 -15.78
C ALA A 504 -21.83 22.17 -16.28
N LYS A 505 -22.38 23.31 -15.86
CA LYS A 505 -21.90 24.67 -16.21
C LYS A 505 -21.98 25.61 -15.01
N GLY A 506 -21.06 26.58 -14.96
CA GLY A 506 -21.08 27.68 -13.99
C GLY A 506 -20.16 27.51 -12.78
N GLU A 507 -20.23 28.46 -11.86
CA GLU A 507 -19.48 28.43 -10.60
C GLU A 507 -20.40 27.98 -9.47
N ALA A 508 -19.93 27.00 -8.69
CA ALA A 508 -20.60 26.59 -7.46
C ALA A 508 -19.74 26.99 -6.26
N GLU A 509 -20.30 27.79 -5.36
CA GLU A 509 -19.67 28.02 -4.07
C GLU A 509 -19.85 26.79 -3.20
N VAL A 510 -18.74 26.15 -2.86
CA VAL A 510 -18.73 24.94 -2.06
C VAL A 510 -18.21 25.31 -0.68
N GLN A 511 -18.93 24.97 0.38
CA GLN A 511 -18.30 24.95 1.69
C GLN A 511 -17.56 23.64 1.87
N ILE A 512 -16.25 23.75 2.01
CA ILE A 512 -15.29 22.65 2.03
C ILE A 512 -14.57 22.79 3.34
N ASP A 513 -14.55 21.74 4.16
CA ASP A 513 -13.65 21.67 5.30
C ASP A 513 -12.24 21.31 4.78
N ALA A 514 -11.47 22.34 4.42
CA ALA A 514 -10.08 22.14 4.00
C ALA A 514 -9.16 22.27 5.21
N HIS A 515 -8.27 21.29 5.37
CA HIS A 515 -7.33 21.25 6.49
C HIS A 515 -5.97 20.72 6.02
N PRO A 516 -4.97 21.59 5.80
CA PRO A 516 -3.62 21.15 5.48
C PRO A 516 -3.09 20.24 6.59
N PRO A 517 -2.39 19.14 6.27
CA PRO A 517 -1.87 18.76 4.95
C PRO A 517 -2.84 17.91 4.09
N GLU A 518 -4.11 17.79 4.46
CA GLU A 518 -5.09 16.99 3.71
C GLU A 518 -5.52 17.69 2.41
N ILE A 519 -5.57 16.93 1.31
CA ILE A 519 -6.06 17.44 0.03
C ILE A 519 -7.58 17.21 -0.05
N PRO A 520 -8.41 18.27 -0.15
CA PRO A 520 -9.86 18.14 -0.17
C PRO A 520 -10.35 17.47 -1.46
N PHE A 521 -11.49 16.76 -1.38
CA PHE A 521 -12.15 16.00 -2.48
C PHE A 521 -11.32 14.93 -3.19
N VAL A 522 -10.06 14.73 -2.82
CA VAL A 522 -9.29 13.62 -3.34
C VAL A 522 -9.42 12.46 -2.36
N ARG A 523 -10.46 11.65 -2.61
CA ARG A 523 -10.70 10.43 -1.85
C ARG A 523 -10.23 9.20 -2.61
N ILE A 524 -9.51 8.33 -1.90
CA ILE A 524 -9.02 7.07 -2.43
C ILE A 524 -10.08 5.98 -2.25
N PHE A 525 -9.98 4.93 -3.04
CA PHE A 525 -10.82 3.76 -2.88
C PHE A 525 -10.02 2.66 -2.18
N VAL A 526 -10.66 2.02 -1.20
CA VAL A 526 -10.21 0.75 -0.64
C VAL A 526 -11.26 -0.28 -1.03
N PRO A 527 -10.92 -1.31 -1.83
CA PRO A 527 -11.88 -2.37 -2.12
C PRO A 527 -12.39 -2.94 -0.81
N SER A 528 -13.71 -2.91 -0.64
CA SER A 528 -14.35 -3.72 0.37
C SER A 528 -14.05 -5.16 0.01
N ASN A 529 -13.22 -5.82 0.82
CA ASN A 529 -13.12 -7.27 0.75
C ASN A 529 -14.54 -7.85 0.87
N PRO A 530 -14.83 -9.01 0.24
CA PRO A 530 -16.07 -9.72 0.53
C PRO A 530 -16.26 -9.80 2.05
N PRO A 531 -17.51 -9.72 2.54
CA PRO A 531 -17.78 -9.70 3.98
C PRO A 531 -16.92 -10.76 4.66
N SER A 532 -16.04 -10.32 5.56
CA SER A 532 -15.20 -11.22 6.34
C SER A 532 -16.11 -12.27 6.96
N GLN A 533 -15.67 -13.54 6.97
CA GLN A 533 -16.42 -14.68 7.51
C GLN A 533 -17.28 -14.23 8.70
N PRO A 534 -18.61 -14.46 8.68
CA PRO A 534 -19.45 -14.05 9.79
C PRO A 534 -18.83 -14.62 11.05
N ALA A 535 -18.46 -13.73 11.98
CA ALA A 535 -17.91 -14.16 13.24
C ALA A 535 -18.95 -15.10 13.87
N PRO A 536 -18.55 -16.29 14.36
CA PRO A 536 -19.47 -17.16 15.06
C PRO A 536 -20.19 -16.34 16.15
N PRO A 537 -21.48 -16.61 16.41
CA PRO A 537 -22.20 -15.89 17.44
C PRO A 537 -21.35 -15.87 18.72
N PRO A 538 -21.23 -14.71 19.38
CA PRO A 538 -20.32 -14.55 20.51
C PRO A 538 -20.59 -15.64 21.53
N ASP A 539 -19.55 -16.41 21.86
CA ASP A 539 -19.65 -17.46 22.87
C ASP A 539 -20.22 -16.83 24.14
N PRO A 540 -21.38 -17.27 24.63
CA PRO A 540 -21.97 -16.74 25.86
C PRO A 540 -21.06 -16.91 27.09
N ASN A 541 -20.01 -17.73 26.98
CA ASN A 541 -18.99 -17.94 28.01
C ASN A 541 -17.67 -17.21 27.75
N ALA A 542 -17.52 -16.43 26.66
CA ALA A 542 -16.30 -15.67 26.43
C ALA A 542 -16.19 -14.49 27.43
N PRO A 543 -15.03 -14.29 28.07
CA PRO A 543 -14.82 -13.18 28.99
C PRO A 543 -15.00 -11.86 28.24
N LYS A 544 -15.82 -10.96 28.82
CA LYS A 544 -16.09 -9.63 28.25
C LYS A 544 -14.77 -8.91 27.95
N PRO A 545 -14.60 -8.30 26.76
CA PRO A 545 -13.39 -7.56 26.45
C PRO A 545 -13.21 -6.41 27.46
N LYS A 546 -11.99 -6.26 27.98
CA LYS A 546 -11.67 -5.17 28.91
C LYS A 546 -11.93 -3.82 28.22
N PRO A 547 -12.56 -2.85 28.91
CA PRO A 547 -12.78 -1.53 28.36
C PRO A 547 -11.44 -0.90 27.95
N ALA A 548 -11.40 -0.31 26.76
CA ALA A 548 -10.23 0.40 26.28
C ALA A 548 -9.88 1.56 27.24
N PRO A 549 -8.60 1.80 27.54
CA PRO A 549 -8.21 2.92 28.38
C PRO A 549 -8.64 4.25 27.74
N PRO A 550 -9.05 5.25 28.53
CA PRO A 550 -9.46 6.55 28.00
C PRO A 550 -8.31 7.17 27.23
N ALA A 551 -8.58 7.55 25.98
CA ALA A 551 -7.63 8.27 25.15
C ALA A 551 -7.24 9.56 25.87
N GLY A 552 -6.00 9.62 26.35
CA GLY A 552 -5.44 10.78 27.02
C GLY A 552 -5.47 11.98 26.09
N SER A 553 -6.20 13.01 26.48
CA SER A 553 -6.13 14.34 25.89
C SER A 553 -4.74 14.93 26.13
N THR A 554 -3.88 14.92 25.11
CA THR A 554 -2.69 15.76 25.11
C THR A 554 -3.11 17.21 24.89
N ARG A 555 -3.41 17.91 25.99
CA ARG A 555 -3.37 19.37 26.02
C ARG A 555 -1.92 19.81 25.85
N LEU A 556 -1.67 20.66 24.86
CA LEU A 556 -0.45 21.47 24.77
C LEU A 556 -0.39 22.37 26.01
N ILE A 557 0.57 22.11 26.89
CA ILE A 557 1.04 23.07 27.88
C ILE A 557 2.30 23.67 27.28
N LEU A 558 2.25 24.96 26.94
CA LEU A 558 3.41 25.77 26.60
C LEU A 558 3.82 26.48 27.89
N ASP A 559 4.96 26.11 28.44
CA ASP A 559 5.83 26.99 29.23
C ASP A 559 7.11 27.22 28.40
#